data_AF-A0A2V8MX71-F1
#
_entry.id   AF-A0A2V8MX71-F1
#
_cell.length_a   1.000
_cell.length_b   1.000
_cell.length_c   1.000
_cell.angle_alpha   90.00
_cell.angle_beta   90.00
_cell.angle_gamma   90.00
#
_symmetry.space_group_name_H-M   'P 1'
#
loop_
_entity.id
_entity.type
_entity.pdbx_description
1 polymer ?
#
loop_
_entity_poly.entity_id
_entity_poly.type
_entity_poly.pdbx_seq_one_letter_code
_entity_poly.pdbx_strand_id
1 'polypeptide(L)' 'MKTAISIPDHIFEAAERVCKRHQIPRSRFYTAAIKRLLEDYREQDVTEKLNQVYKDRVSTVAPELYAAQLRTLVEEQW' A
#
# COMPACT_ATOMS: atom_id res chain seq x y z
N MET A 1 3.02 -21.69 4.41
CA MET A 1 2.54 -22.12 3.07
C MET A 1 3.75 -22.26 2.14
N LYS A 2 3.79 -23.23 1.23
CA LYS A 2 4.83 -23.36 0.19
C LYS A 2 4.17 -23.22 -1.18
N THR A 3 4.74 -22.36 -2.03
CA THR A 3 4.23 -22.08 -3.38
C THR A 3 5.42 -22.02 -4.33
N ALA A 4 5.28 -22.60 -5.51
CA ALA A 4 6.21 -22.42 -6.60
C ALA A 4 5.81 -21.18 -7.42
N ILE A 5 6.77 -20.32 -7.73
CA ILE A 5 6.57 -19.12 -8.55
C ILE A 5 7.57 -19.16 -9.72
N SER A 6 7.14 -18.70 -10.87
CA SER A 6 8.03 -18.46 -12.01
C SER A 6 8.64 -17.07 -11.88
N ILE A 7 9.97 -16.97 -12.00
CA ILE A 7 10.71 -15.72 -11.99
C ILE A 7 11.75 -15.74 -13.12
N PRO A 8 12.05 -14.59 -13.76
CA PRO A 8 13.10 -14.55 -14.78
C PRO A 8 14.46 -14.95 -14.21
N ASP A 9 15.27 -15.67 -15.00
CA ASP A 9 16.57 -16.20 -14.58
C ASP A 9 17.50 -15.11 -14.03
N HIS A 10 17.58 -13.97 -14.71
CA HIS A 10 18.43 -12.85 -14.29
C HIS A 10 18.07 -12.32 -12.89
N ILE A 11 16.79 -12.36 -12.51
CA ILE A 11 16.32 -11.97 -11.17
C ILE A 11 16.70 -13.04 -10.15
N PHE A 12 16.48 -14.31 -10.47
CA PHE A 12 16.87 -15.43 -9.60
C PHE A 12 18.37 -15.42 -9.30
N GLU A 13 19.21 -15.24 -10.31
CA GLU A 13 20.66 -15.18 -10.16
C GLU A 13 21.12 -13.99 -9.31
N ALA A 14 20.48 -12.83 -9.48
CA ALA A 14 20.75 -11.66 -8.64
C ALA A 14 20.39 -11.93 -7.17
N ALA A 15 19.23 -12.52 -6.91
CA ALA A 15 18.80 -12.91 -5.58
C ALA A 15 19.75 -13.94 -4.96
N GLU A 16 20.20 -14.94 -5.72
CA GLU A 16 21.17 -15.96 -5.27
C GLU A 16 22.50 -15.34 -4.85
N ARG A 17 23.02 -14.37 -5.63
CA ARG A 17 24.26 -13.66 -5.27
C ARG A 17 24.13 -12.92 -3.94
N VAL A 18 22.99 -12.26 -3.71
CA VAL A 18 22.72 -11.56 -2.45
C VAL A 18 22.58 -12.55 -1.30
N CYS A 19 21.79 -13.62 -1.47
CA CYS A 19 21.60 -14.64 -0.45
C CYS A 19 22.92 -15.28 -0.01
N LYS A 20 23.79 -15.63 -0.97
CA LYS A 20 25.12 -16.18 -0.70
C LYS A 20 26.02 -15.19 0.02
N ARG A 21 26.08 -13.94 -0.45
CA ARG A 21 26.92 -12.88 0.17
C ARG A 21 26.53 -12.62 1.63
N HIS A 22 25.24 -12.63 1.92
CA HIS A 22 24.70 -12.32 3.25
C HIS A 22 24.39 -13.56 4.10
N GLN A 23 24.69 -14.77 3.58
CA GLN A 23 24.43 -16.05 4.25
C GLN A 23 22.98 -16.20 4.74
N ILE A 24 22.02 -15.66 3.98
CA ILE A 24 20.59 -15.77 4.29
C ILE A 24 19.92 -16.81 3.39
N PRO A 25 18.93 -17.57 3.91
CA PRO A 25 18.19 -18.50 3.09
C PRO A 25 17.30 -17.76 2.09
N ARG A 26 17.19 -18.30 0.87
CA ARG A 26 16.33 -17.80 -0.21
C ARG A 26 14.93 -17.46 0.26
N SER A 27 14.29 -18.35 1.03
CA SER A 27 12.94 -18.14 1.53
C SER A 27 12.83 -16.86 2.34
N ARG A 28 13.80 -16.58 3.22
CA ARG A 28 13.84 -15.35 4.03
C ARG A 28 14.00 -14.11 3.15
N PHE A 29 14.86 -14.17 2.13
CA PHE A 29 15.06 -13.07 1.20
C PHE A 29 13.77 -12.73 0.45
N TYR A 30 13.12 -13.73 -0.17
CA TYR A 30 11.88 -13.51 -0.91
C TYR A 30 10.72 -13.08 0.01
N THR A 31 10.59 -13.65 1.20
CA THR A 31 9.59 -13.21 2.17
C THR A 31 9.80 -11.75 2.59
N ALA A 32 11.05 -11.31 2.80
CA ALA A 32 11.34 -9.93 3.13
C ALA A 32 11.00 -8.98 1.98
N ALA A 33 11.29 -9.36 0.73
CA ALA A 33 10.95 -8.58 -0.45
C ALA A 33 9.43 -8.42 -0.60
N ILE A 34 8.67 -9.53 -0.48
CA ILE A 34 7.20 -9.51 -0.54
C ILE A 34 6.63 -8.63 0.58
N LYS A 35 7.14 -8.77 1.81
CA LYS A 35 6.67 -7.95 2.94
C LYS A 35 6.85 -6.46 2.67
N ARG A 36 8.02 -6.05 2.17
CA ARG A 36 8.29 -4.65 1.86
C ARG A 36 7.38 -4.12 0.75
N LEU A 37 7.18 -4.92 -0.31
CA LEU A 37 6.25 -4.56 -1.37
C LEU A 37 4.82 -4.37 -0.85
N LEU A 38 4.34 -5.27 0.02
CA LEU A 38 3.02 -5.14 0.64
C LEU A 38 2.92 -3.90 1.53
N GLU A 39 3.99 -3.52 2.22
CA GLU A 39 4.02 -2.27 3.01
C GLU A 39 3.89 -1.04 2.11
N ASP A 40 4.55 -1.04 0.95
CA ASP A 40 4.44 0.06 -0.03
C ASP A 40 3.00 0.17 -0.56
N TYR A 41 2.31 -0.97 -0.78
CA TYR A 41 0.90 -0.96 -1.16
C TYR A 41 -0.06 -0.61 -0.01
N ARG A 42 0.34 -0.71 1.26
CA ARG A 42 -0.50 -0.31 2.41
C ARG A 42 -0.70 1.20 2.52
N GLU A 43 0.06 2.03 1.79
CA GLU A 43 -0.27 3.45 1.63
C GLU A 43 -1.57 3.66 0.84
N GLN A 44 -2.01 2.69 0.03
CA GLN A 44 -3.30 2.72 -0.65
C GLN A 44 -4.47 2.36 0.28
N ASP A 45 -4.18 1.96 1.51
CA ASP A 45 -5.15 1.51 2.52
C ASP A 45 -5.51 2.62 3.53
N VAL A 46 -5.18 3.88 3.20
CA VAL A 46 -5.53 5.06 4.00
C VAL A 46 -7.04 5.13 4.20
N THR A 47 -7.83 4.79 3.18
CA THR A 47 -9.29 4.73 3.27
C THR A 47 -9.76 3.71 4.31
N GLU A 48 -9.22 2.49 4.30
CA GLU A 48 -9.55 1.43 5.27
C GLU A 48 -9.20 1.87 6.71
N LYS A 49 -8.04 2.50 6.90
CA LYS A 49 -7.62 3.04 8.20
C LYS A 49 -8.51 4.21 8.66
N LEU A 50 -8.86 5.12 7.77
CA LEU A 50 -9.77 6.22 8.08
C LEU A 50 -11.16 5.68 8.41
N ASN A 51 -11.65 4.66 7.69
CA ASN A 51 -12.90 3.98 7.98
C ASN A 51 -12.90 3.37 9.39
N GLN A 52 -11.77 2.78 9.84
CA GLN A 52 -11.64 2.28 11.20
C GLN A 52 -11.69 3.40 12.26
N VAL A 53 -11.02 4.53 12.01
CA VAL A 53 -11.00 5.68 12.93
C VAL A 53 -12.36 6.36 13.02
N TYR A 54 -13.05 6.50 11.89
CA TYR A 54 -14.36 7.15 11.79
C TYR A 54 -15.54 6.20 11.99
N LYS A 55 -15.30 4.91 12.23
CA LYS A 55 -16.35 3.93 12.54
C LYS A 55 -17.23 4.38 13.72
N ASP A 56 -16.59 4.90 14.76
CA ASP A 56 -17.24 5.32 16.01
C ASP A 56 -17.08 6.84 16.25
N ARG A 57 -16.66 7.61 15.24
CA ARG A 57 -16.43 9.05 15.34
C ARG A 57 -17.10 9.78 14.19
N VAL A 58 -17.94 10.77 14.53
CA VAL A 58 -18.55 11.65 13.54
C VAL A 58 -17.49 12.57 12.98
N SER A 59 -17.25 12.49 11.67
CA SER A 59 -16.43 13.43 10.90
C SER A 59 -17.34 14.34 10.09
N THR A 60 -17.85 15.39 10.70
CA THR A 60 -18.68 16.38 10.01
C THR A 60 -17.93 17.70 9.88
N VAL A 61 -18.05 18.30 8.70
CA VAL A 61 -17.63 19.67 8.46
C VAL A 61 -18.74 20.60 8.96
N ALA A 62 -18.38 21.72 9.58
CA ALA A 62 -19.35 22.73 10.00
C ALA A 62 -20.24 23.14 8.80
N PRO A 63 -21.57 23.19 8.95
CA PRO A 63 -22.49 23.44 7.84
C PRO A 63 -22.17 24.70 7.04
N GLU A 64 -21.70 25.75 7.72
CA GLU A 64 -21.35 27.04 7.13
C GLU A 64 -20.12 26.93 6.22
N LEU A 65 -19.13 26.12 6.64
CA LEU A 65 -17.92 25.86 5.89
C LEU A 65 -18.20 24.98 4.68
N TYR A 66 -19.06 23.97 4.83
CA TYR A 66 -19.51 23.13 3.72
C TYR A 66 -20.26 23.94 2.66
N ALA A 67 -21.16 24.83 3.07
CA ALA A 67 -21.87 25.74 2.18
C ALA A 67 -20.93 26.77 1.51
N ALA A 68 -19.90 27.24 2.22
CA ALA A 68 -18.86 28.09 1.62
C ALA A 68 -18.06 27.34 0.55
N GLN A 69 -17.70 26.08 0.79
CA GLN A 69 -16.97 25.24 -0.17
C GLN A 69 -17.78 24.97 -1.43
N LEU A 70 -19.05 24.58 -1.31
CA LEU A 70 -19.91 24.33 -2.47
C LEU A 70 -20.04 25.55 -3.40
N ARG A 71 -20.01 26.77 -2.84
CA ARG A 71 -20.06 28.03 -3.61
C ARG A 71 -18.79 28.29 -4.44
N THR A 72 -17.70 27.58 -4.18
CA THR A 72 -16.45 27.70 -4.96
C THR A 72 -16.37 26.71 -6.13
N LEU A 73 -17.27 25.73 -6.20
CA LEU A 73 -17.37 24.86 -7.35
C LEU A 73 -18.01 25.64 -8.50
N VAL A 74 -17.30 25.73 -9.63
CA VAL A 74 -17.89 26.23 -10.87
C VAL A 74 -18.91 25.20 -11.33
N GLU A 75 -20.13 25.63 -11.65
CA GLU A 75 -21.08 24.77 -12.38
C GLU A 75 -20.47 24.44 -13.74
N GLU A 76 -19.85 23.27 -13.86
CA GLU A 76 -19.55 22.69 -15.16
C GLU A 76 -20.82 22.02 -15.69
N GLN A 77 -21.28 22.47 -16.85
CA GLN A 77 -22.35 21.81 -17.59
C GLN A 77 -21.80 20.50 -18.15
N TRP A 78 -22.05 19.40 -17.44
CA TRP A 78 -21.88 18.04 -17.94
C TRP A 78 -23.02 17.66 -18.89
#